data_AF-A0A480BR53-F1
#
_entry.id   AF-A0A480BR53-F1
#
_cell.length_a   1.000
_cell.length_b   1.000
_cell.length_c   1.000
_cell.angle_alpha   90.00
_cell.angle_beta   90.00
_cell.angle_gamma   90.00
#
_symmetry.space_group_name_H-M   'P 1'
#
loop_
_entity.id
_entity.type
_entity.pdbx_description
1 polymer ?
#
loop_
_entity_poly.entity_id
_entity_poly.type
_entity_poly.pdbx_seq_one_letter_code
_entity_poly.pdbx_strand_id
1 'polypeptide(L)'
;MSFRLLLSLVFGLLPVAAFAQETHPVTVNVVLETNLGKIGLELYPDKAPETVANFTDYVRAGHYDGTVFHRVIPNFMIQGG
;
A
#
# COMPACT_ATOMS: atom_id res chain seq x y z
N MET A 1 -57.84 -33.05 -12.61
CA MET A 1 -56.86 -33.86 -13.35
C MET A 1 -56.92 -33.34 -14.78
N SER A 2 -55.97 -32.52 -15.24
CA SER A 2 -54.69 -33.01 -15.78
C SER A 2 -53.64 -31.90 -15.83
N PHE A 3 -52.40 -32.35 -15.78
CA PHE A 3 -51.17 -31.69 -15.40
C PHE A 3 -50.68 -30.68 -16.45
N ARG A 4 -50.30 -29.48 -15.99
CA ARG A 4 -49.81 -28.36 -16.81
C ARG A 4 -48.46 -28.73 -17.44
N LEU A 5 -48.35 -28.48 -18.74
CA LEU A 5 -47.19 -28.74 -19.58
C LEU A 5 -45.91 -28.11 -18.99
N LEU A 6 -44.82 -28.87 -19.13
CA LEU A 6 -43.45 -28.54 -18.78
C LEU A 6 -43.03 -27.17 -19.32
N LEU A 7 -42.58 -26.28 -18.43
CA LEU A 7 -41.63 -25.23 -18.77
C LEU A 7 -40.75 -24.94 -17.55
N SER A 8 -40.13 -25.98 -17.01
CA SER A 8 -39.19 -25.86 -15.90
C SER A 8 -37.78 -25.64 -16.47
N LEU A 9 -37.28 -24.43 -16.25
CA LEU A 9 -35.89 -24.17 -15.86
C LEU A 9 -34.79 -24.55 -16.85
N VAL A 10 -34.56 -23.70 -17.86
CA VAL A 10 -33.22 -23.47 -18.41
C VAL A 10 -32.86 -22.02 -18.11
N PHE A 11 -32.64 -21.71 -16.83
CA PHE A 11 -32.09 -20.41 -16.42
C PHE A 11 -30.61 -20.59 -16.09
N GLY A 12 -29.82 -20.45 -17.14
CA GLY A 12 -28.44 -19.96 -17.16
C GLY A 12 -27.53 -20.39 -16.02
N LEU A 13 -26.85 -21.52 -16.19
CA LEU A 13 -25.57 -21.77 -15.52
C LEU A 13 -24.46 -21.05 -16.32
N LEU A 14 -24.49 -19.71 -16.34
CA LEU A 14 -23.32 -18.95 -16.78
C LEU A 14 -22.30 -19.03 -15.65
N PRO A 15 -21.05 -19.48 -15.92
CA PRO A 15 -20.01 -19.41 -14.91
C PRO A 15 -19.79 -17.93 -14.63
N VAL A 16 -20.09 -17.50 -13.41
CA VAL A 16 -19.58 -16.21 -12.92
C VAL A 16 -18.08 -16.39 -12.89
N ALA A 17 -17.39 -15.89 -13.91
CA ALA A 17 -15.95 -15.76 -13.89
C ALA A 17 -15.63 -14.92 -12.65
N ALA A 18 -15.05 -15.56 -11.63
CA ALA A 18 -14.55 -14.87 -10.46
C ALA A 18 -13.43 -13.95 -10.95
N PHE A 19 -13.72 -12.66 -11.07
CA PHE A 19 -12.69 -11.66 -11.27
C PHE A 19 -11.81 -11.68 -10.02
N ALA A 20 -10.62 -12.27 -10.14
CA ALA A 20 -9.59 -12.12 -9.14
C ALA A 20 -9.19 -10.63 -9.16
N GLN A 21 -9.61 -9.89 -8.14
CA GLN A 21 -9.13 -8.53 -7.92
C GLN A 21 -7.63 -8.63 -7.60
N GLU A 22 -6.77 -8.07 -8.44
CA GLU A 22 -5.37 -7.93 -8.09
C GLU A 22 -5.28 -7.04 -6.84
N THR A 23 -4.87 -7.64 -5.72
CA THR A 23 -4.69 -6.93 -4.47
C THR A 23 -3.32 -6.28 -4.50
N HIS A 24 -3.27 -5.05 -4.97
CA HIS A 24 -2.07 -4.24 -4.77
C HIS A 24 -1.93 -3.95 -3.27
N PRO A 25 -0.75 -4.19 -2.68
CA PRO A 25 -0.52 -3.84 -1.29
C PRO A 25 -0.74 -2.34 -1.12
N VAL A 26 -1.51 -1.97 -0.10
CA VAL A 26 -1.70 -0.56 0.25
C VAL A 26 -0.38 -0.05 0.82
N THR A 27 0.29 0.84 0.09
CA THR A 27 1.55 1.46 0.52
C THR A 27 1.38 2.94 0.77
N VAL A 28 2.21 3.49 1.65
CA VAL A 28 2.28 4.93 1.93
C VAL A 28 3.54 5.48 1.29
N ASN A 29 3.40 6.46 0.40
CA ASN A 29 4.51 7.05 -0.32
C ASN A 29 4.92 8.38 0.33
N VAL A 30 6.22 8.56 0.58
CA VAL A 30 6.81 9.77 1.16
C VAL A 30 7.99 10.21 0.29
N VAL A 31 8.19 11.52 0.14
CA VAL A 31 9.36 12.06 -0.54
C VAL A 31 10.20 12.84 0.47
N LEU A 32 11.45 12.43 0.66
CA LEU A 32 12.45 13.17 1.42
C LEU A 32 13.15 14.15 0.47
N GLU A 33 12.95 15.44 0.70
CA GLU A 33 13.69 16.49 -0.02
C GLU A 33 15.00 16.77 0.72
N THR A 34 16.13 16.44 0.09
CA THR A 34 17.47 16.66 0.64
C THR A 34 18.23 17.70 -0.17
N ASN A 35 19.33 18.22 0.37
CA ASN A 35 20.21 19.13 -0.36
C ASN A 35 20.92 18.49 -1.57
N LEU A 36 20.87 17.15 -1.71
CA LEU A 36 21.45 16.41 -2.83
C LEU A 36 20.40 15.82 -3.78
N GLY A 37 19.12 16.13 -3.56
CA GLY A 37 18.01 15.66 -4.39
C GLY A 37 16.89 14.99 -3.61
N LYS A 38 15.92 14.44 -4.33
CA LYS A 38 14.73 13.80 -3.75
C LYS A 38 14.93 12.30 -3.62
N ILE A 39 14.53 11.74 -2.48
CA ILE A 39 14.50 10.30 -2.23
C ILE A 39 13.05 9.89 -2.02
N GLY A 40 12.52 9.03 -2.89
CA GLY A 40 11.18 8.46 -2.74
C GLY A 40 11.22 7.23 -1.84
N LEU A 41 10.33 7.18 -0.86
CA LEU A 41 10.14 6.07 0.06
C LEU A 41 8.75 5.47 -0.13
N GLU A 42 8.70 4.15 -0.33
CA GLU A 42 7.48 3.36 -0.27
C GLU A 42 7.44 2.61 1.08
N LEU A 43 6.39 2.83 1.85
CA LEU A 43 6.22 2.26 3.19
C LEU A 43 5.09 1.22 3.17
N TYR A 44 5.29 0.13 3.93
CA TYR A 44 4.41 -1.03 3.96
C TYR A 44 3.64 -1.13 5.30
N PRO A 45 2.49 -0.44 5.45
CA PRO A 45 1.70 -0.46 6.69
C PRO A 45 1.12 -1.84 7.02
N ASP A 46 0.97 -2.72 6.03
CA ASP A 46 0.57 -4.11 6.24
C ASP A 46 1.64 -4.94 6.97
N LYS A 47 2.92 -4.53 6.87
CA LYS A 47 4.05 -5.20 7.52
C LYS A 47 4.43 -4.58 8.87
N ALA A 48 4.37 -3.25 8.96
CA ALA A 48 4.80 -2.52 10.16
C ALA A 48 3.84 -1.34 10.46
N PRO A 49 2.59 -1.61 10.85
CA PRO A 49 1.55 -0.58 10.93
C PRO A 49 1.89 0.55 11.90
N GLU A 50 2.38 0.22 13.09
CA GLU A 50 2.72 1.21 14.12
C GLU A 50 3.93 2.06 13.71
N THR A 51 4.95 1.44 13.13
CA THR A 51 6.14 2.15 12.66
C THR A 51 5.82 3.11 11.53
N VAL A 52 5.00 2.68 10.56
CA VAL A 52 4.58 3.53 9.44
C VAL A 52 3.73 4.69 9.96
N ALA A 53 2.77 4.44 10.87
CA ALA A 53 1.96 5.48 11.47
C ALA A 53 2.85 6.53 12.17
N ASN A 54 3.71 6.10 13.09
CA ASN A 54 4.62 6.96 13.83
C ASN A 54 5.54 7.78 12.90
N PHE A 55 6.14 7.15 11.89
CA PHE A 55 6.96 7.86 10.91
C PHE A 55 6.15 8.92 10.15
N THR A 56 4.96 8.57 9.65
CA THR A 56 4.13 9.52 8.89
C THR A 56 3.64 10.68 9.73
N ASP A 57 3.42 10.48 11.04
CA ASP A 57 3.01 11.55 11.94
C ASP A 57 4.16 12.54 12.18
N TYR A 58 5.40 12.06 12.35
CA TYR A 58 6.57 12.94 12.39
C TYR A 58 6.79 13.70 11.09
N VAL A 59 6.58 13.06 9.93
CA VAL A 59 6.64 13.73 8.62
C VAL A 59 5.61 14.86 8.53
N ARG A 60 4.34 14.59 8.88
CA ARG A 60 3.27 15.60 8.84
C ARG A 60 3.50 16.75 9.83
N ALA A 61 4.16 16.46 10.96
CA ALA A 61 4.52 17.46 11.95
C ALA A 61 5.77 18.29 11.57
N GLY A 62 6.43 18.00 10.43
CA GLY A 62 7.66 18.67 10.01
C GLY A 62 8.88 18.34 10.89
N HIS A 63 8.85 17.24 11.65
CA HIS A 63 9.91 16.93 12.62
C HIS A 63 11.27 16.67 11.98
N TYR A 64 11.27 16.21 10.72
CA TYR A 64 12.48 15.92 9.97
C TYR A 64 13.05 17.14 9.21
N ASP A 65 12.34 18.27 9.22
CA ASP A 65 12.76 19.46 8.50
C ASP A 65 14.04 20.05 9.10
N GLY A 66 15.05 20.26 8.26
CA GLY A 66 16.36 20.77 8.68
C GLY A 66 17.24 19.78 9.45
N THR A 67 16.79 18.52 9.61
CA THR A 67 17.63 17.45 10.18
C THR A 67 18.75 17.06 9.20
N VAL A 68 19.78 16.38 9.71
CA VAL A 68 20.92 15.92 8.91
C VAL A 68 21.11 14.41 9.02
N PHE A 69 21.70 13.80 7.99
CA PHE A 69 22.23 12.45 8.09
C PHE A 69 23.50 12.48 8.94
N HIS A 70 23.36 12.31 10.25
CA HIS A 70 24.47 12.40 11.20
C HIS A 70 25.43 11.21 11.14
N ARG A 71 25.07 10.12 10.44
CA ARG A 71 25.94 8.96 10.24
C ARG A 71 25.83 8.43 8.81
N VAL A 72 26.99 8.39 8.13
CA VAL A 72 27.12 7.94 6.74
C VAL A 72 28.25 6.93 6.66
N ILE A 73 27.94 5.70 6.24
CA ILE A 73 28.93 4.63 6.07
C ILE A 73 28.90 4.14 4.62
N PRO A 74 30.01 4.28 3.88
CA PRO A 74 30.10 3.81 2.50
C PRO A 74 29.70 2.33 2.36
N ASN A 75 28.91 2.02 1.34
CA ASN A 75 28.43 0.66 1.03
C ASN A 75 27.65 -0.02 2.16
N PHE A 76 27.08 0.74 3.09
CA PHE A 76 26.27 0.18 4.17
C PHE A 76 24.96 0.93 4.36
N MET A 77 25.01 2.14 4.94
CA MET A 77 23.80 2.87 5.28
C MET A 77 24.05 4.36 5.51
N ILE A 78 22.95 5.11 5.45
CA ILE A 78 22.82 6.47 5.98
C ILE A 78 21.78 6.44 7.11
N GLN A 79 22.02 7.19 8.17
CA GLN A 79 21.13 7.31 9.30
C GLN A 79 20.92 8.80 9.60
N GLY A 80 19.64 9.14 9.73
CA GLY A 80 19.15 10.47 10.05
C GLY A 80 17.82 10.34 10.78
N GLY A 81 17.07 11.45 10.80
CA GLY A 81 16.04 11.65 11.81
C GLY A 81 16.63 12.36 13.00
#